data_AF-A0AAN5BYL5-F1
#
_entry.id   AF-A0AAN5BYL5-F1
#
_cell.length_a   1.000
_cell.length_b   1.000
_cell.length_c   1.000
_cell.angle_alpha   90.00
_cell.angle_beta   90.00
_cell.angle_gamma   90.00
#
_symmetry.space_group_name_H-M   'P 1'
#
loop_
_entity.id
_entity.type
_entity.pdbx_description
1 polymer ?
#
loop_
_entity_poly.entity_id
_entity_poly.type
_entity_poly.pdbx_seq_one_letter_code
_entity_poly.pdbx_strand_id
1 'polypeptide(L)'
;RAEFNRVNPDSVELIALLALAVWDAQMIGANEKLADIAIKNRTDILKEMRKVYGIRDNIHYTNRQEELIGLLNRLKSNNCDSVKIRPNSAESDGILRRIDRAYNASVSRRRSQEWKVLESINDRKIVQHPTETLYMADENTPVQTFNICYAETRIFIREAFPSLTKLSQ
;
A
#
# COMPACT_ATOMS: atom_id res chain seq x y z
N ARG A 1 11.31 1.65 -17.24
CA ARG A 1 11.52 3.13 -17.32
C ARG A 1 10.90 3.74 -18.58
N ALA A 2 11.19 3.22 -19.79
CA ALA A 2 10.58 3.71 -21.04
C ALA A 2 9.04 3.60 -21.05
N GLU A 3 8.48 2.50 -20.54
CA GLU A 3 7.02 2.32 -20.50
C GLU A 3 6.31 3.22 -19.49
N PHE A 4 6.91 3.44 -18.31
CA PHE A 4 6.35 4.36 -17.32
C PHE A 4 6.27 5.77 -17.90
N ASN A 5 7.30 6.20 -18.63
CA ASN A 5 7.32 7.49 -19.32
C ASN A 5 6.30 7.53 -20.48
N ARG A 6 6.05 6.40 -21.15
CA ARG A 6 5.04 6.32 -22.22
C ARG A 6 3.62 6.47 -21.68
N VAL A 7 3.30 5.74 -20.61
CA VAL A 7 1.97 5.78 -19.99
C VAL A 7 1.78 7.10 -19.22
N ASN A 8 2.85 7.64 -18.65
CA ASN A 8 2.89 8.91 -17.92
C ASN A 8 1.69 9.06 -16.96
N PRO A 9 1.56 8.18 -15.96
CA PRO A 9 0.45 8.27 -15.02
C PRO A 9 0.53 9.57 -14.23
N ASP A 10 -0.60 10.25 -14.08
CA ASP A 10 -0.68 11.41 -13.18
C ASP A 10 -0.60 10.98 -11.70
N SER A 11 -0.63 11.94 -10.77
CA SER A 11 -0.50 11.66 -9.35
C SER A 11 -1.62 10.76 -8.79
N VAL A 12 -2.85 10.87 -9.31
CA VAL A 12 -4.02 10.09 -8.89
C VAL A 12 -3.95 8.68 -9.47
N GLU A 13 -3.58 8.57 -10.74
CA GLU A 13 -3.37 7.31 -11.44
C GLU A 13 -2.21 6.52 -10.82
N LEU A 14 -1.12 7.21 -10.46
CA LEU A 14 0.01 6.61 -9.76
C LEU A 14 -0.39 6.06 -8.38
N ILE A 15 -1.22 6.78 -7.63
CA ILE A 15 -1.77 6.29 -6.35
C ILE A 15 -2.60 5.03 -6.58
N ALA A 16 -3.48 5.06 -7.57
CA ALA A 16 -4.32 3.92 -7.88
C ALA A 16 -3.48 2.69 -8.29
N LEU A 17 -2.43 2.90 -9.09
CA LEU A 17 -1.47 1.85 -9.46
C LEU A 17 -0.78 1.24 -8.23
N LEU A 18 -0.30 2.07 -7.30
CA LEU A 18 0.32 1.61 -6.05
C LEU A 18 -0.68 0.84 -5.19
N ALA A 19 -1.90 1.34 -5.02
CA ALA A 19 -2.94 0.68 -4.25
C ALA A 19 -3.34 -0.67 -4.89
N LEU A 20 -3.42 -0.74 -6.23
CA LEU A 20 -3.67 -1.99 -6.96
C LEU A 20 -2.49 -2.97 -6.85
N ALA A 21 -1.25 -2.48 -6.77
CA ALA A 21 -0.07 -3.31 -6.55
C ALA A 21 -0.07 -3.93 -5.15
N VAL A 22 -0.43 -3.15 -4.12
CA VAL A 22 -0.51 -3.60 -2.72
C VAL A 22 -1.54 -4.70 -2.54
N TRP A 23 -2.72 -4.57 -3.17
CA TRP A 23 -3.81 -5.54 -3.06
C TRP A 23 -3.73 -6.66 -4.10
N ASP A 24 -2.54 -7.02 -4.58
CA ASP A 24 -2.41 -8.08 -5.57
C ASP A 24 -2.82 -9.44 -5.00
N ALA A 25 -3.94 -9.99 -5.48
CA ALA A 25 -4.49 -11.25 -5.00
C ALA A 25 -3.52 -12.42 -5.17
N GLN A 26 -2.60 -12.36 -6.15
CA GLN A 26 -1.56 -13.38 -6.35
C GLN A 26 -0.51 -13.40 -5.22
N MET A 27 -0.21 -12.26 -4.60
CA MET A 27 0.67 -12.17 -3.41
C MET A 27 -0.03 -12.66 -2.13
N ILE A 28 -1.36 -12.73 -2.15
CA ILE A 28 -2.22 -13.01 -0.98
C ILE A 28 -2.69 -14.47 -0.98
N GLY A 29 -2.23 -15.29 -1.93
CA GLY A 29 -2.66 -16.67 -2.20
C GLY A 29 -2.53 -17.69 -1.06
N ALA A 30 -2.01 -17.31 0.11
CA ALA A 30 -1.94 -18.17 1.29
C ALA A 30 -3.19 -18.10 2.19
N ASN A 31 -4.11 -17.14 1.99
CA ASN A 31 -5.28 -16.97 2.86
C ASN A 31 -6.53 -16.52 2.06
N GLU A 32 -7.49 -17.44 1.90
CA GLU A 32 -8.74 -17.21 1.15
C GLU A 32 -9.52 -15.97 1.62
N LYS A 33 -9.58 -15.72 2.94
CA LYS A 33 -10.26 -14.54 3.49
C LYS A 33 -9.56 -13.24 3.10
N LEU A 34 -8.23 -13.26 3.00
CA LEU A 34 -7.47 -12.09 2.54
C LEU A 34 -7.59 -11.91 1.02
N ALA A 35 -7.75 -12.99 0.25
CA ALA A 35 -7.99 -12.93 -1.19
C ALA A 35 -9.30 -12.21 -1.51
N ASP A 36 -10.39 -12.52 -0.80
CA ASP A 36 -11.69 -11.84 -0.96
C ASP A 36 -11.59 -10.34 -0.64
N ILE A 37 -10.87 -9.99 0.43
CA ILE A 37 -10.63 -8.59 0.82
C ILE A 37 -9.82 -7.87 -0.26
N ALA A 38 -8.79 -8.53 -0.82
CA ALA A 38 -7.96 -7.97 -1.88
C ALA A 38 -8.78 -7.72 -3.15
N ILE A 39 -9.60 -8.70 -3.57
CA ILE A 39 -10.50 -8.57 -4.72
C ILE A 39 -11.47 -7.42 -4.51
N LYS A 40 -12.08 -7.32 -3.33
CA LYS A 40 -13.00 -6.23 -2.98
C LYS A 40 -12.29 -4.88 -3.06
N ASN A 41 -11.14 -4.74 -2.41
CA ASN A 41 -10.39 -3.48 -2.38
C ASN A 41 -9.94 -3.05 -3.78
N ARG A 42 -9.47 -3.99 -4.62
CA ARG A 42 -9.14 -3.71 -6.04
C ARG A 42 -10.37 -3.23 -6.81
N THR A 43 -11.49 -3.90 -6.62
CA THR A 43 -12.76 -3.53 -7.27
C THR A 43 -13.19 -2.12 -6.88
N ASP A 44 -13.06 -1.77 -5.60
CA ASP A 44 -13.41 -0.45 -5.09
C ASP A 44 -12.46 0.63 -5.62
N ILE A 45 -11.15 0.36 -5.70
CA ILE A 45 -10.18 1.27 -6.32
C ILE A 45 -10.53 1.54 -7.79
N LEU A 46 -10.84 0.49 -8.57
CA LEU A 46 -11.21 0.65 -9.98
C LEU A 46 -12.55 1.39 -10.15
N LYS A 47 -13.51 1.21 -9.23
CA LYS A 47 -14.76 1.99 -9.20
C LYS A 47 -14.48 3.47 -8.91
N GLU A 48 -13.64 3.77 -7.93
CA GLU A 48 -13.26 5.15 -7.60
C GLU A 48 -12.52 5.82 -8.75
N MET A 49 -11.61 5.12 -9.44
CA MET A 49 -10.97 5.64 -10.66
C MET A 49 -11.99 6.01 -11.74
N ARG A 50 -13.02 5.18 -11.97
CA ARG A 50 -14.09 5.49 -12.94
C ARG A 50 -14.83 6.77 -12.58
N LYS A 51 -15.10 7.01 -11.29
CA LYS A 51 -15.71 8.26 -10.83
C LYS A 51 -14.81 9.46 -11.12
N VAL A 52 -13.51 9.34 -10.83
CA VAL A 52 -12.53 10.41 -11.12
C VAL A 52 -12.48 10.74 -12.61
N TYR A 53 -12.47 9.73 -13.47
CA TYR A 53 -12.50 9.98 -14.92
C TYR A 53 -13.81 10.59 -15.40
N GLY A 54 -14.94 10.21 -14.79
CA GLY A 54 -16.23 10.82 -15.06
C GLY A 54 -16.28 12.31 -14.67
N ILE A 55 -15.64 12.69 -13.56
CA ILE A 55 -15.52 14.11 -13.16
C ILE A 55 -14.64 14.91 -14.14
N ARG A 56 -13.68 14.25 -14.77
CA ARG A 56 -12.72 14.87 -15.71
C ARG A 56 -13.18 14.85 -17.17
N ASP A 57 -14.45 14.54 -17.43
CA ASP A 57 -15.04 14.36 -18.76
C ASP A 57 -14.23 13.41 -19.67
N ASN A 58 -13.52 12.44 -19.08
CA ASN A 58 -12.71 11.50 -19.84
C ASN A 58 -13.57 10.33 -20.33
N ILE A 59 -14.16 10.49 -21.51
CA ILE A 59 -14.98 9.48 -22.19
C ILE A 59 -14.21 8.20 -22.58
N HIS A 60 -12.88 8.23 -22.57
CA HIS A 60 -12.01 7.09 -22.92
C HIS A 60 -11.36 6.45 -21.69
N TYR A 61 -12.00 6.57 -20.52
CA TYR A 61 -11.46 6.07 -19.26
C TYR A 61 -11.14 4.58 -19.24
N THR A 62 -11.86 3.75 -20.01
CA THR A 62 -11.62 2.31 -20.14
C THR A 62 -10.25 2.05 -20.75
N ASN A 63 -9.94 2.70 -21.88
CA ASN A 63 -8.63 2.59 -22.53
C ASN A 63 -7.51 3.05 -21.59
N ARG A 64 -7.75 4.16 -20.86
CA ARG A 64 -6.77 4.65 -19.89
C ARG A 64 -6.55 3.69 -18.73
N GLN A 65 -7.61 3.08 -18.19
CA GLN A 65 -7.50 2.04 -17.16
C GLN A 65 -6.74 0.81 -17.66
N GLU A 66 -6.96 0.39 -18.91
CA GLU A 66 -6.22 -0.73 -19.51
C GLU A 66 -4.74 -0.42 -19.67
N GLU A 67 -4.37 0.79 -20.09
CA GLU A 67 -2.97 1.21 -20.16
C GLU A 67 -2.27 1.15 -18.80
N LEU A 68 -2.96 1.61 -17.75
CA LEU A 68 -2.47 1.61 -16.38
C LEU A 68 -2.34 0.18 -15.83
N ILE A 69 -3.34 -0.67 -16.01
CA ILE A 69 -3.29 -2.08 -15.61
C ILE A 69 -2.16 -2.81 -16.38
N GLY A 70 -2.02 -2.53 -17.68
CA GLY A 70 -0.92 -3.04 -18.49
C GLY A 70 0.45 -2.62 -17.97
N LEU A 71 0.60 -1.35 -17.56
CA LEU A 71 1.82 -0.87 -16.90
C LEU A 71 2.08 -1.62 -15.60
N LEU A 72 1.07 -1.79 -14.75
CA LEU A 72 1.20 -2.53 -13.48
C LEU A 72 1.69 -3.97 -13.72
N ASN A 73 1.08 -4.68 -14.66
CA ASN A 73 1.45 -6.05 -14.97
C ASN A 73 2.89 -6.15 -15.49
N ARG A 74 3.31 -5.22 -16.35
CA ARG A 74 4.69 -5.19 -16.86
C ARG A 74 5.70 -4.81 -15.78
N LEU A 75 5.34 -3.92 -14.84
CA LEU A 75 6.18 -3.63 -13.67
C LEU A 75 6.35 -4.85 -12.76
N LYS A 76 5.31 -5.68 -12.61
CA LYS A 76 5.41 -6.95 -11.88
C LYS A 76 6.32 -7.95 -12.61
N SER A 77 6.13 -8.11 -13.92
CA SER A 77 6.96 -9.01 -14.74
C SER A 77 8.43 -8.59 -14.81
N ASN A 78 8.73 -7.30 -14.65
CA ASN A 78 10.08 -6.75 -14.74
C ASN A 78 10.81 -6.63 -13.39
N ASN A 79 10.19 -6.95 -12.25
CA ASN A 79 10.84 -6.87 -10.95
C ASN A 79 11.50 -8.19 -10.54
N CYS A 80 12.62 -8.48 -11.21
CA CYS A 80 13.90 -8.72 -10.53
C CYS A 80 14.82 -7.59 -11.00
N ASP A 81 14.66 -6.38 -10.44
CA ASP A 81 15.74 -5.40 -10.22
C ASP A 81 15.17 -4.07 -9.72
N SER A 82 15.71 -3.64 -8.57
CA SER A 82 15.33 -2.47 -7.79
C SER A 82 15.15 -1.18 -8.60
N VAL A 83 13.93 -0.63 -8.59
CA VAL A 83 13.63 0.70 -9.14
C VAL A 83 14.17 1.77 -8.18
N LYS A 84 15.34 2.34 -8.50
CA LYS A 84 15.81 3.60 -7.89
C LYS A 84 15.02 4.77 -8.46
N ILE A 85 13.99 5.22 -7.74
CA ILE A 85 13.24 6.44 -8.04
C ILE A 85 14.11 7.65 -7.65
N ARG A 86 14.49 8.50 -8.61
CA ARG A 86 15.10 9.81 -8.31
C ARG A 86 13.99 10.83 -8.03
N PRO A 87 14.02 11.54 -6.89
CA PRO A 87 13.06 12.60 -6.62
C PRO A 87 13.56 13.88 -7.30
N ASN A 88 12.82 14.38 -8.29
CA ASN A 88 13.00 15.75 -8.78
C ASN A 88 11.64 16.43 -8.83
N SER A 89 11.40 17.28 -7.83
CA SER A 89 11.01 18.70 -7.94
C SER A 89 10.24 19.07 -6.68
N ALA A 90 10.71 20.13 -6.03
CA ALA A 90 10.05 20.78 -4.91
C ALA A 90 8.65 21.30 -5.33
N GLU A 91 7.82 21.58 -4.32
CA GLU A 91 6.43 22.10 -4.42
C GLU A 91 5.31 21.07 -4.55
N SER A 92 5.13 20.36 -3.44
CA SER A 92 3.92 19.65 -3.00
C SER A 92 4.44 18.77 -1.86
N ASP A 93 3.71 18.63 -0.76
CA ASP A 93 4.05 17.69 0.29
C ASP A 93 3.96 16.26 -0.31
N GLY A 94 5.05 15.86 -0.98
CA GLY A 94 4.99 14.92 -2.09
C GLY A 94 4.45 13.58 -1.64
N ILE A 95 3.70 12.92 -2.51
CA ILE A 95 3.09 11.61 -2.26
C ILE A 95 4.03 10.63 -1.55
N LEU A 96 5.32 10.59 -1.93
CA LEU A 96 6.32 9.74 -1.31
C LEU A 96 6.62 10.15 0.14
N ARG A 97 6.71 11.45 0.44
CA ARG A 97 6.83 11.94 1.83
C ARG A 97 5.59 11.66 2.65
N ARG A 98 4.39 11.70 2.04
CA ARG A 98 3.15 11.31 2.72
C ARG A 98 3.13 9.82 3.03
N ILE A 99 3.46 8.98 2.06
CA ILE A 99 3.57 7.52 2.26
C ILE A 99 4.61 7.23 3.33
N ASP A 100 5.79 7.83 3.25
CA ASP A 100 6.88 7.65 4.21
C ASP A 100 6.45 8.07 5.63
N ARG A 101 5.88 9.26 5.81
CA ARG A 101 5.34 9.70 7.11
C ARG A 101 4.25 8.77 7.63
N ALA A 102 3.28 8.40 6.80
CA ALA A 102 2.18 7.52 7.19
C ALA A 102 2.68 6.11 7.56
N TYR A 103 3.65 5.59 6.82
CA TYR A 103 4.28 4.30 7.09
C TYR A 103 5.04 4.34 8.42
N ASN A 104 5.92 5.33 8.61
CA ASN A 104 6.68 5.47 9.86
C ASN A 104 5.75 5.67 11.07
N ALA A 105 4.69 6.45 10.92
CA ALA A 105 3.67 6.61 11.96
C ALA A 105 2.94 5.29 12.27
N SER A 106 2.55 4.54 11.24
CA SER A 106 1.92 3.21 11.38
C SER A 106 2.84 2.21 12.08
N VAL A 107 4.11 2.12 11.67
CA VAL A 107 5.11 1.25 12.31
C VAL A 107 5.29 1.62 13.78
N SER A 108 5.37 2.91 14.09
CA SER A 108 5.56 3.40 15.46
C SER A 108 4.37 3.06 16.36
N ARG A 109 3.14 3.32 15.89
CA ARG A 109 1.91 2.97 16.62
C ARG A 109 1.75 1.46 16.79
N ARG A 110 1.99 0.70 15.72
CA ARG A 110 1.93 -0.75 15.71
C ARG A 110 2.87 -1.34 16.74
N ARG A 111 4.16 -0.97 16.70
CA ARG A 111 5.16 -1.45 17.66
C ARG A 111 4.81 -1.12 19.10
N SER A 112 4.33 0.10 19.36
CA SER A 112 3.89 0.51 20.71
C SER A 112 2.73 -0.36 21.23
N GLN A 113 1.78 -0.73 20.37
CA GLN A 113 0.65 -1.59 20.73
C GLN A 113 1.05 -3.06 20.86
N GLU A 114 1.84 -3.58 19.92
CA GLU A 114 2.37 -4.95 19.96
C GLU A 114 3.20 -5.16 21.23
N TRP A 115 4.02 -4.19 21.62
CA TRP A 115 4.84 -4.28 22.82
C TRP A 115 4.01 -4.49 24.10
N LYS A 116 2.89 -3.77 24.24
CA LYS A 116 1.97 -3.94 25.39
C LYS A 116 1.38 -5.35 25.45
N VAL A 117 1.11 -5.95 24.29
CA VAL A 117 0.65 -7.35 24.23
C VAL A 117 1.78 -8.29 24.64
N LEU A 118 2.97 -8.09 24.11
CA LEU A 118 4.13 -8.95 24.37
C LEU A 118 4.59 -8.89 25.83
N GLU A 119 4.46 -7.76 26.51
CA GLU A 119 4.75 -7.65 27.95
C GLU A 119 3.91 -8.60 28.80
N SER A 120 2.72 -8.99 28.33
CA SER A 120 1.86 -9.96 29.03
C SER A 120 2.25 -11.42 28.78
N ILE A 121 3.28 -11.68 27.96
CA ILE A 121 3.75 -13.02 27.59
C ILE A 121 5.10 -13.29 28.27
N ASN A 122 5.14 -14.38 29.05
CA ASN A 122 6.34 -14.79 29.79
C ASN A 122 7.45 -15.32 28.87
N ASP A 123 7.11 -16.14 27.87
CA ASP A 123 8.10 -16.80 26.99
C ASP A 123 8.35 -16.06 25.68
N ARG A 124 8.20 -14.74 25.67
CA ARG A 124 8.45 -13.93 24.46
C ARG A 124 9.92 -14.05 24.04
N LYS A 125 10.14 -14.28 22.75
CA LYS A 125 11.49 -14.32 22.18
C LYS A 125 11.85 -12.96 21.60
N ILE A 126 12.75 -12.26 22.28
CA ILE A 126 13.30 -10.98 21.83
C ILE A 126 14.58 -11.24 21.03
N VAL A 127 14.68 -10.64 19.86
CA VAL A 127 15.87 -10.69 19.00
C VAL A 127 16.64 -9.39 19.17
N GLN A 128 17.92 -9.52 19.46
CA GLN A 128 18.82 -8.38 19.60
C GLN A 128 19.17 -7.81 18.21
N HIS A 129 18.85 -6.53 17.99
CA HIS A 129 19.28 -5.79 16.81
C HIS A 129 19.93 -4.47 17.27
N PRO A 130 21.01 -3.98 16.62
CA PRO A 130 21.80 -2.84 17.12
C PRO A 130 21.01 -1.53 17.30
N THR A 131 19.90 -1.37 16.56
CA THR A 131 19.13 -0.13 16.53
C THR A 131 17.68 -0.27 17.00
N GLU A 132 17.21 -1.48 17.25
CA GLU A 132 15.80 -1.71 17.59
C GLU A 132 15.58 -3.02 18.34
N THR A 133 14.54 -3.04 19.17
CA THR A 133 14.10 -4.27 19.82
C THR A 133 13.16 -5.01 18.87
N LEU A 134 13.57 -6.19 18.43
CA LEU A 134 12.75 -7.07 17.61
C LEU A 134 12.18 -8.19 18.48
N TYR A 135 11.02 -8.70 18.10
CA TYR A 135 10.47 -9.91 18.69
C TYR A 135 10.21 -10.92 17.59
N MET A 136 10.39 -12.20 17.93
CA MET A 136 10.09 -13.27 17.00
C MET A 136 8.59 -13.58 17.09
N ALA A 137 7.90 -13.40 15.97
CA ALA A 137 6.54 -13.88 15.84
C ALA A 137 6.58 -15.38 15.49
N ASP A 138 6.26 -16.23 16.47
CA ASP A 138 6.07 -17.67 16.28
C ASP A 138 4.61 -18.08 16.54
N GLU A 139 4.34 -19.37 16.52
CA GLU A 139 3.00 -19.96 16.74
C GLU A 139 2.35 -19.59 18.08
N ASN A 140 3.14 -19.15 19.06
CA ASN A 140 2.65 -18.69 20.37
C ASN A 140 2.34 -17.19 20.39
N THR A 141 2.54 -16.49 19.27
CA THR A 141 2.25 -15.05 19.20
C THR A 141 0.74 -14.82 19.29
N PRO A 142 0.27 -13.97 20.21
CA PRO A 142 -1.16 -13.77 20.39
C PRO A 142 -1.81 -13.18 19.13
N VAL A 143 -3.00 -13.67 18.80
CA VAL A 143 -3.87 -13.15 17.72
C VAL A 143 -4.07 -11.63 17.81
N GLN A 144 -3.98 -11.06 19.01
CA GLN A 144 -4.04 -9.63 19.25
C GLN A 144 -2.97 -8.85 18.47
N THR A 145 -1.75 -9.38 18.34
CA THR A 145 -0.69 -8.75 17.54
C THR A 145 -1.05 -8.70 16.06
N PHE A 146 -1.67 -9.75 15.53
CA PHE A 146 -2.21 -9.77 14.16
C PHE A 146 -3.31 -8.72 13.98
N ASN A 147 -4.24 -8.63 14.93
CA ASN A 147 -5.31 -7.64 14.89
C ASN A 147 -4.77 -6.20 14.91
N ILE A 148 -3.72 -5.94 15.68
CA ILE A 148 -3.02 -4.64 15.70
C ILE A 148 -2.41 -4.36 14.33
N CYS A 149 -1.66 -5.31 13.77
CA CYS A 149 -1.05 -5.18 12.45
C CYS A 149 -2.09 -4.89 11.35
N TYR A 150 -3.21 -5.62 11.37
CA TYR A 150 -4.33 -5.41 10.46
C TYR A 150 -4.96 -4.01 10.62
N ALA A 151 -5.23 -3.59 11.86
CA ALA A 151 -5.81 -2.28 12.15
C ALA A 151 -4.91 -1.14 11.67
N GLU A 152 -3.61 -1.20 12.01
CA GLU A 152 -2.64 -0.18 11.62
C GLU A 152 -2.39 -0.15 10.11
N THR A 153 -2.45 -1.29 9.43
CA THR A 153 -2.38 -1.34 7.96
C THR A 153 -3.54 -0.59 7.32
N ARG A 154 -4.76 -0.70 7.86
CA ARG A 154 -5.92 0.06 7.36
C ARG A 154 -5.75 1.56 7.60
N ILE A 155 -5.20 1.96 8.74
CA ILE A 155 -4.93 3.37 9.06
C ILE A 155 -3.86 3.91 8.11
N PHE A 156 -2.76 3.18 7.93
CA PHE A 156 -1.71 3.51 6.98
C PHE A 156 -2.28 3.75 5.59
N ILE A 157 -3.07 2.81 5.06
CA ILE A 157 -3.62 2.93 3.71
C ILE A 157 -4.49 4.19 3.61
N ARG A 158 -5.33 4.46 4.61
CA ARG A 158 -6.20 5.65 4.63
C ARG A 158 -5.40 6.96 4.70
N GLU A 159 -4.31 6.99 5.46
CA GLU A 159 -3.46 8.18 5.65
C GLU A 159 -2.52 8.41 4.45
N ALA A 160 -1.93 7.35 3.91
CA ALA A 160 -1.00 7.38 2.79
C ALA A 160 -1.72 7.63 1.46
N PHE A 161 -2.92 7.07 1.31
CA PHE A 161 -3.74 7.11 0.09
C PHE A 161 -5.13 7.66 0.43
N PRO A 162 -5.26 9.00 0.56
CA PRO A 162 -6.56 9.62 0.72
C PRO A 162 -7.45 9.29 -0.49
N SER A 163 -8.76 9.36 -0.28
CA SER A 163 -9.76 9.10 -1.32
C SER A 163 -9.39 9.80 -2.62
N LEU A 164 -9.36 9.06 -3.72
CA LEU A 164 -9.04 9.59 -5.06
C LEU A 164 -9.96 10.77 -5.41
N THR A 165 -11.22 10.72 -4.96
CA THR A 165 -12.22 11.78 -5.11
C THR A 165 -11.83 13.08 -4.37
N LYS A 166 -11.11 13.01 -3.24
CA LYS A 166 -10.59 14.19 -2.54
C LYS A 166 -9.33 14.77 -3.19
N LEU A 167 -8.60 13.96 -3.96
CA LEU A 167 -7.39 14.39 -4.68
C LEU A 167 -7.70 14.95 -6.07
N SER A 168 -8.92 14.74 -6.56
CA SER A 168 -9.39 15.24 -7.86
C SER A 168 -10.15 16.57 -7.80
N GLN A 169 -10.35 17.13 -6.60
CA GLN A 169 -10.89 18.48 -6.36
C GLN A 169 -9.75 19.49 -6.29
#